data_AF-A0A2N5US91-F1
#
_entry.id   AF-A0A2N5US91-F1
#
_cell.length_a   1.000
_cell.length_b   1.000
_cell.length_c   1.000
_cell.angle_alpha   90.00
_cell.angle_beta   90.00
_cell.angle_gamma   90.00
#
_symmetry.space_group_name_H-M   'P 1'
#
loop_
_entity.id
_entity.type
_entity.pdbx_description
1 polymer ?
#
loop_
_entity_poly.entity_id
_entity_poly.type
_entity_poly.pdbx_seq_one_letter_code
_entity_poly.pdbx_strand_id
1 'polypeptide(L)'
;MPSIFPEGSCVAPFVASPRLHNEYSLASLYKRSTSAHLGSDRTMLSCNLFTVTARASSSLIPTTASTRSALFGLRQFSVTASRASHIGSKPIDIPPEVTLSFSYPVRPRTSTSAIPYGYPQLSVKGKLGKLDVDVLPFVTFTFEDATSSRVLGADLEPTPLTSPGNFVAQVPPPVPQDNVSGPGLLKVTVQDATAKRQRGIWGLTRALMANAVQGVTEAFTSSLELVGVGYRASLEDIPPNPNDPTDSQLKRQRLNLRVGYSHPVLINLPDSDTFLSCEVPSPNKILLKGIDKQELGLLGAGIRKWRPPEPYNGKGIYLNNEIIKRKEVKKK
;
A
#
# COMPACT_ATOMS: atom_id res chain seq x y z
N MET A 1 -16.17 -31.01 62.24
CA MET A 1 -15.42 -32.25 62.52
C MET A 1 -16.37 -33.43 62.41
N PRO A 2 -15.99 -34.56 61.76
CA PRO A 2 -14.80 -34.78 60.91
C PRO A 2 -15.01 -34.07 59.52
N SER A 3 -14.85 -34.56 58.28
CA SER A 3 -14.53 -35.89 57.71
C SER A 3 -13.84 -35.84 56.33
N ILE A 4 -12.56 -36.21 56.29
CA ILE A 4 -11.97 -37.30 55.47
C ILE A 4 -12.33 -37.37 53.96
N PHE A 5 -11.48 -36.72 53.16
CA PHE A 5 -10.90 -37.18 51.87
C PHE A 5 -10.23 -38.58 52.02
N PRO A 6 -9.98 -39.42 50.98
CA PRO A 6 -8.89 -39.10 50.02
C PRO A 6 -8.87 -39.80 48.62
N GLU A 7 -7.84 -39.44 47.85
CA GLU A 7 -7.24 -40.09 46.64
C GLU A 7 -8.15 -40.35 45.40
N GLY A 8 -7.66 -40.31 44.16
CA GLY A 8 -6.31 -39.95 43.67
C GLY A 8 -5.75 -40.94 42.66
N SER A 9 -5.89 -40.67 41.36
CA SER A 9 -5.10 -41.36 40.32
C SER A 9 -4.98 -40.53 39.04
N CYS A 10 -3.77 -40.48 38.48
CA CYS A 10 -3.46 -39.80 37.23
C CYS A 10 -3.47 -40.81 36.08
N VAL A 11 -4.14 -40.50 34.97
CA VAL A 11 -3.92 -41.17 33.68
C VAL A 11 -3.74 -40.10 32.60
N ALA A 12 -2.55 -40.03 32.03
CA ALA A 12 -2.25 -39.11 30.93
C ALA A 12 -2.72 -39.70 29.58
N PRO A 13 -3.29 -38.90 28.66
CA PRO A 13 -3.65 -39.38 27.33
C PRO A 13 -2.39 -39.57 26.47
N PHE A 14 -2.06 -40.83 26.14
CA PHE A 14 -0.93 -41.14 25.26
C PHE A 14 -1.31 -40.93 23.78
N VAL A 15 -0.78 -39.85 23.20
CA VAL A 15 -0.34 -39.67 21.80
C VAL A 15 -0.94 -40.60 20.74
N ALA A 16 -1.76 -40.04 19.82
CA ALA A 16 -1.47 -40.07 18.37
C ALA A 16 -2.55 -39.33 17.53
N SER A 17 -2.16 -38.23 16.87
CA SER A 17 -2.77 -37.75 15.61
C SER A 17 -1.79 -36.83 14.88
N PRO A 18 -1.71 -36.87 13.54
CA PRO A 18 -0.59 -36.30 12.80
C PRO A 18 -0.63 -34.77 12.72
N ARG A 19 0.55 -34.15 12.85
CA ARG A 19 0.76 -32.72 12.56
C ARG A 19 0.55 -32.44 11.07
N LEU A 20 -0.54 -31.80 10.72
CA LEU A 20 -0.65 -31.04 9.46
C LEU A 20 -0.40 -29.56 9.76
N HIS A 21 0.86 -29.14 9.70
CA HIS A 21 1.20 -27.71 9.64
C HIS A 21 0.70 -27.16 8.31
N ASN A 22 -0.10 -26.09 8.35
CA ASN A 22 -0.61 -25.42 7.16
C ASN A 22 -0.10 -23.96 7.16
N GLU A 23 1.22 -23.81 7.11
CA GLU A 23 1.91 -22.53 7.07
C GLU A 23 1.69 -21.83 5.71
N TYR A 24 0.62 -21.06 5.60
CA TYR A 24 0.42 -20.13 4.48
C TYR A 24 1.28 -18.86 4.65
N SER A 25 2.60 -19.06 4.69
CA SER A 25 3.59 -17.98 4.61
C SER A 25 3.55 -17.35 3.22
N LEU A 26 3.17 -16.08 3.12
CA LEU A 26 3.06 -15.31 1.88
C LEU A 26 4.43 -14.88 1.31
N ALA A 27 5.40 -15.81 1.27
CA ALA A 27 6.81 -15.53 1.02
C ALA A 27 7.46 -16.40 -0.09
N SER A 28 6.70 -17.06 -0.96
CA SER A 28 7.29 -17.69 -2.17
C SER A 28 6.34 -17.79 -3.36
N LEU A 29 6.62 -17.02 -4.44
CA LEU A 29 6.24 -17.34 -5.84
C LEU A 29 6.73 -16.25 -6.84
N TYR A 30 8.04 -16.12 -7.08
CA TYR A 30 8.55 -15.50 -8.32
C TYR A 30 10.01 -15.87 -8.63
N LYS A 31 10.27 -17.13 -9.04
CA LYS A 31 11.63 -17.55 -9.44
C LYS A 31 11.69 -18.73 -10.43
N ARG A 32 11.40 -18.46 -11.71
CA ARG A 32 11.96 -19.12 -12.92
C ARG A 32 11.77 -18.12 -14.07
N SER A 33 12.80 -17.58 -14.72
CA SER A 33 13.92 -18.20 -15.46
C SER A 33 13.56 -18.56 -16.89
N THR A 34 13.79 -17.62 -17.81
CA THR A 34 14.24 -17.89 -19.17
C THR A 34 15.44 -16.99 -19.50
N SER A 35 16.59 -17.60 -19.73
CA SER A 35 17.81 -16.95 -20.17
C SER A 35 18.02 -17.18 -21.67
N ALA A 36 18.37 -16.13 -22.41
CA ALA A 36 18.90 -16.24 -23.76
C ALA A 36 20.12 -15.31 -23.90
N HIS A 37 21.26 -15.85 -24.32
CA HIS A 37 22.46 -15.09 -24.63
C HIS A 37 22.46 -14.62 -26.08
N LEU A 38 23.08 -13.45 -26.31
CA LEU A 38 23.94 -13.06 -27.44
C LEU A 38 24.21 -11.54 -27.27
N GLY A 39 25.43 -10.99 -27.39
CA GLY A 39 26.75 -11.59 -27.63
C GLY A 39 27.67 -10.56 -28.30
N SER A 40 28.93 -10.40 -27.85
CA SER A 40 29.89 -9.36 -28.31
C SER A 40 29.42 -7.91 -28.05
N ASP A 41 30.26 -6.88 -27.91
CA ASP A 41 31.73 -6.69 -27.87
C ASP A 41 31.98 -5.49 -26.89
N ARG A 42 33.18 -5.12 -26.38
CA ARG A 42 34.58 -5.39 -26.78
C ARG A 42 35.52 -5.19 -25.56
N THR A 43 36.77 -5.66 -25.66
CA THR A 43 37.82 -5.47 -24.65
C THR A 43 38.69 -4.22 -24.88
N MET A 44 39.38 -3.76 -23.81
CA MET A 44 40.71 -3.09 -23.72
C MET A 44 40.72 -2.30 -22.38
N LEU A 45 41.34 -2.79 -21.31
CA LEU A 45 42.78 -2.78 -21.00
C LEU A 45 43.38 -1.38 -20.81
N SER A 46 43.74 -1.09 -19.55
CA SER A 46 44.56 0.05 -19.14
C SER A 46 45.88 -0.46 -18.57
N CYS A 47 47.01 -0.16 -19.23
CA CYS A 47 48.36 -0.46 -18.75
C CYS A 47 49.16 0.84 -18.66
N ASN A 48 49.99 0.96 -17.61
CA ASN A 48 50.76 2.17 -17.29
C ASN A 48 52.23 2.04 -17.71
N LEU A 49 52.91 3.20 -17.78
CA LEU A 49 54.37 3.40 -17.84
C LEU A 49 55.08 2.95 -19.14
N PHE A 50 55.73 3.90 -19.82
CA PHE A 50 57.17 4.12 -19.64
C PHE A 50 57.61 5.48 -20.20
N THR A 51 58.72 6.04 -19.67
CA THR A 51 59.32 7.31 -20.10
C THR A 51 60.59 7.08 -20.92
N VAL A 52 60.71 7.72 -22.08
CA VAL A 52 61.95 7.87 -22.86
C VAL A 52 61.99 9.27 -23.46
N THR A 53 63.17 9.89 -23.53
CA THR A 53 63.39 11.25 -24.04
C THR A 53 64.08 11.25 -25.41
N ALA A 54 63.66 12.14 -26.32
CA ALA A 54 64.41 12.48 -27.53
C ALA A 54 64.05 13.90 -28.01
N ARG A 55 65.02 14.61 -28.61
CA ARG A 55 64.83 15.88 -29.33
C ARG A 55 64.70 15.60 -30.83
N ALA A 56 63.70 16.20 -31.48
CA ALA A 56 63.80 16.64 -32.88
C ALA A 56 62.72 17.70 -33.15
N SER A 57 63.01 18.67 -34.03
CA SER A 57 62.09 19.73 -34.43
C SER A 57 61.63 19.56 -35.87
N SER A 58 60.32 19.42 -36.10
CA SER A 58 59.70 19.66 -37.41
C SER A 58 58.25 20.12 -37.23
N SER A 59 57.85 21.12 -38.01
CA SER A 59 56.51 21.71 -37.97
C SER A 59 55.65 21.19 -39.11
N LEU A 60 54.57 20.47 -38.79
CA LEU A 60 53.51 20.12 -39.74
C LEU A 60 52.15 20.53 -39.17
N ILE A 61 51.26 20.97 -40.06
CA ILE A 61 50.01 21.67 -39.73
C ILE A 61 48.94 20.64 -39.33
N PRO A 62 48.22 20.82 -38.21
CA PRO A 62 47.14 19.91 -37.82
C PRO A 62 45.91 20.11 -38.71
N THR A 63 45.55 19.10 -39.49
CA THR A 63 44.25 19.04 -40.17
C THR A 63 43.15 18.73 -39.16
N THR A 64 42.26 19.69 -38.93
CA THR A 64 41.16 19.55 -37.96
C THR A 64 40.07 18.64 -38.50
N ALA A 65 40.17 17.35 -38.15
CA ALA A 65 39.11 16.37 -38.38
C ALA A 65 37.83 16.80 -37.63
N SER A 66 36.89 17.43 -38.34
CA SER A 66 35.61 17.86 -37.79
C SER A 66 34.75 16.65 -37.47
N THR A 67 34.89 16.13 -36.26
CA THR A 67 33.98 15.16 -35.65
C THR A 67 32.63 15.81 -35.43
N ARG A 68 31.80 15.82 -36.49
CA ARG A 68 30.37 16.13 -36.40
C ARG A 68 29.74 15.15 -35.41
N SER A 69 29.58 15.60 -34.17
CA SER A 69 28.77 14.94 -33.16
C SER A 69 27.33 14.92 -33.68
N ALA A 70 26.93 13.79 -34.24
CA ALA A 70 25.56 13.57 -34.68
C ALA A 70 24.68 13.56 -33.42
N LEU A 71 24.11 14.73 -33.10
CA LEU A 71 23.05 14.86 -32.12
C LEU A 71 21.83 14.09 -32.64
N PHE A 72 21.76 12.80 -32.30
CA PHE A 72 20.59 11.95 -32.49
C PHE A 72 19.48 12.43 -31.56
N GLY A 73 18.89 13.58 -31.92
CA GLY A 73 17.68 14.09 -31.30
C GLY A 73 16.59 13.05 -31.49
N LEU A 74 16.27 12.33 -30.42
CA LEU A 74 15.20 11.35 -30.37
C LEU A 74 13.91 12.04 -30.82
N ARG A 75 13.43 11.72 -32.02
CA ARG A 75 12.24 12.36 -32.60
C ARG A 75 11.05 12.08 -31.68
N GLN A 76 10.62 13.11 -30.97
CA GLN A 76 9.56 13.02 -29.99
C GLN A 76 8.23 12.88 -30.74
N PHE A 77 7.77 11.65 -30.92
CA PHE A 77 6.58 11.26 -31.73
C PHE A 77 5.25 11.90 -31.31
N SER A 78 5.22 12.75 -30.26
CA SER A 78 4.03 13.46 -29.80
C SER A 78 4.26 14.96 -29.89
N VAL A 79 3.59 15.62 -30.84
CA VAL A 79 3.60 17.08 -31.03
C VAL A 79 2.75 17.81 -29.97
N THR A 80 2.05 17.06 -29.11
CA THR A 80 1.25 17.56 -28.00
C THR A 80 2.11 18.24 -26.93
N ALA A 81 1.89 19.53 -26.68
CA ALA A 81 2.54 20.25 -25.59
C ALA A 81 2.32 19.59 -24.21
N SER A 82 3.33 19.66 -23.34
CA SER A 82 3.34 19.08 -22.00
C SER A 82 2.40 19.80 -21.02
N ARG A 83 1.11 19.46 -21.06
CA ARG A 83 0.11 19.98 -20.11
C ARG A 83 0.31 19.41 -18.68
N ALA A 84 0.07 20.25 -17.68
CA ALA A 84 0.06 19.90 -16.26
C ALA A 84 -1.06 18.90 -15.89
N SER A 85 -0.98 18.29 -14.70
CA SER A 85 -2.00 17.36 -14.22
C SER A 85 -3.22 18.12 -13.67
N HIS A 86 -4.34 18.13 -14.40
CA HIS A 86 -5.59 18.76 -13.95
C HIS A 86 -6.19 18.13 -12.68
N ILE A 87 -5.76 16.92 -12.30
CA ILE A 87 -6.11 16.29 -11.02
C ILE A 87 -5.14 16.75 -9.94
N GLY A 88 -3.83 16.69 -10.21
CA GLY A 88 -2.79 17.08 -9.26
C GLY A 88 -2.82 18.57 -8.89
N SER A 89 -3.18 19.44 -9.83
CA SER A 89 -3.19 20.90 -9.63
C SER A 89 -4.41 21.43 -8.86
N LYS A 90 -5.35 20.57 -8.46
CA LYS A 90 -6.50 20.97 -7.63
C LYS A 90 -6.08 20.90 -6.16
N PRO A 91 -6.19 21.99 -5.37
CA PRO A 91 -5.97 21.93 -3.93
C PRO A 91 -6.93 20.94 -3.28
N ILE A 92 -6.61 20.50 -2.07
CA ILE A 92 -7.48 19.68 -1.21
C ILE A 92 -7.88 20.55 -0.04
N ASP A 93 -9.19 20.73 0.15
CA ASP A 93 -9.76 21.45 1.28
C ASP A 93 -9.63 20.60 2.54
N ILE A 94 -9.01 21.14 3.59
CA ILE A 94 -8.80 20.45 4.87
C ILE A 94 -9.77 21.00 5.91
N PRO A 95 -10.62 20.16 6.53
CA PRO A 95 -11.51 20.59 7.60
C PRO A 95 -10.74 20.73 8.94
N PRO A 96 -11.21 21.58 9.87
CA PRO A 96 -10.48 21.94 11.08
C PRO A 96 -10.28 20.79 12.09
N GLU A 97 -10.99 19.66 11.92
CA GLU A 97 -10.78 18.44 12.71
C GLU A 97 -9.58 17.59 12.24
N VAL A 98 -8.96 17.93 11.10
CA VAL A 98 -7.86 17.17 10.50
C VAL A 98 -6.51 17.84 10.76
N THR A 99 -5.55 16.98 11.10
CA THR A 99 -4.16 17.29 11.35
C THR A 99 -3.29 16.51 10.37
N LEU A 100 -2.30 17.17 9.78
CA LEU A 100 -1.29 16.57 8.93
C LEU A 100 0.03 16.48 9.70
N SER A 101 0.73 15.35 9.59
CA SER A 101 2.12 15.26 10.02
C SER A 101 3.01 14.70 8.90
N PHE A 102 3.95 15.51 8.42
CA PHE A 102 4.97 15.08 7.46
C PHE A 102 6.18 14.57 8.23
N SER A 103 6.71 13.40 7.87
CA SER A 103 7.85 12.79 8.56
C SER A 103 8.65 11.85 7.66
N TYR A 104 9.87 11.50 8.08
CA TYR A 104 10.68 10.45 7.47
C TYR A 104 10.71 9.23 8.43
N PRO A 105 9.82 8.24 8.27
CA PRO A 105 9.78 7.09 9.16
C PRO A 105 11.10 6.31 9.13
N VAL A 106 11.62 5.99 10.32
CA VAL A 106 12.78 5.10 10.47
C VAL A 106 12.40 3.72 9.95
N ARG A 107 13.02 3.29 8.84
CA ARG A 107 12.88 1.93 8.30
C ARG A 107 14.16 1.13 8.62
N PRO A 108 14.07 -0.17 8.92
CA PRO A 108 15.24 -1.02 9.07
C PRO A 108 15.95 -1.19 7.71
N ARG A 109 17.28 -1.17 7.70
CA ARG A 109 18.05 -1.38 6.47
C ARG A 109 18.09 -2.86 6.09
N THR A 110 17.32 -3.23 5.07
CA THR A 110 17.41 -4.55 4.43
C THR A 110 18.72 -4.66 3.64
N SER A 111 19.33 -5.85 3.57
CA SER A 111 20.56 -6.08 2.79
C SER A 111 20.48 -5.65 1.32
N THR A 112 19.28 -5.67 0.73
CA THR A 112 19.00 -5.26 -0.66
C THR A 112 18.63 -3.77 -0.82
N SER A 113 18.50 -2.98 0.26
CA SER A 113 18.05 -1.58 0.13
C SER A 113 19.20 -0.65 -0.28
N ALA A 114 19.22 -0.27 -1.56
CA ALA A 114 20.22 0.63 -2.14
C ALA A 114 20.06 2.11 -1.75
N ILE A 115 18.88 2.53 -1.29
CA ILE A 115 18.61 3.89 -0.81
C ILE A 115 18.96 3.95 0.69
N PRO A 116 19.70 4.97 1.18
CA PRO A 116 20.18 5.03 2.57
C PRO A 116 19.23 5.74 3.57
N TYR A 117 18.05 6.18 3.12
CA TYR A 117 17.03 6.88 3.91
C TYR A 117 15.63 6.29 3.67
N GLY A 118 14.70 6.54 4.59
CA GLY A 118 13.28 6.22 4.42
C GLY A 118 12.59 7.13 3.39
N TYR A 119 11.57 6.63 2.70
CA TYR A 119 10.68 7.50 1.90
C TYR A 119 9.88 8.44 2.81
N PRO A 120 9.64 9.70 2.41
CA PRO A 120 8.79 10.62 3.16
C PRO A 120 7.36 10.08 3.25
N GLN A 121 6.70 10.38 4.36
CA GLN A 121 5.38 9.89 4.70
C GLN A 121 4.53 11.05 5.22
N LEU A 122 3.32 11.21 4.68
CA LEU A 122 2.34 12.16 5.23
C LEU A 122 1.28 11.35 5.97
N SER A 123 1.19 11.56 7.29
CA SER A 123 0.12 11.03 8.12
C SER A 123 -1.05 12.00 8.10
N VAL A 124 -2.26 11.50 7.89
CA VAL A 124 -3.51 12.25 8.02
C VAL A 124 -4.23 11.73 9.27
N LYS A 125 -4.35 12.56 10.30
CA LYS A 125 -5.01 12.20 11.57
C LYS A 125 -6.20 13.12 11.80
N GLY A 126 -7.29 12.56 12.30
CA GLY A 126 -8.51 13.30 12.64
C GLY A 126 -9.45 12.44 13.49
N LYS A 127 -10.75 12.69 13.39
CA LYS A 127 -11.77 12.14 14.29
C LYS A 127 -11.83 10.61 14.35
N LEU A 128 -11.71 9.92 13.21
CA LEU A 128 -11.92 8.47 13.16
C LEU A 128 -10.64 7.66 13.36
N GLY A 129 -9.46 8.26 13.15
CA GLY A 129 -8.18 7.55 13.24
C GLY A 129 -7.00 8.31 12.63
N LYS A 130 -5.99 7.54 12.22
CA LYS A 130 -4.78 7.99 11.51
C LYS A 130 -4.62 7.12 10.25
N LEU A 131 -4.39 7.75 9.09
CA LEU A 131 -4.06 7.05 7.85
C LEU A 131 -2.75 7.57 7.27
N ASP A 132 -1.93 6.64 6.78
CA ASP A 132 -0.52 6.84 6.54
C ASP A 132 -0.17 6.65 5.06
N VAL A 133 0.22 7.73 4.39
CA VAL A 133 0.46 7.73 2.94
C VAL A 133 1.95 7.89 2.64
N ASP A 134 2.54 6.86 2.05
CA ASP A 134 3.92 6.89 1.51
C ASP A 134 4.00 7.83 0.29
N VAL A 135 5.03 8.68 0.28
CA VAL A 135 5.26 9.71 -0.74
C VAL A 135 6.65 9.56 -1.37
N LEU A 136 6.80 10.00 -2.62
CA LEU A 136 8.08 10.01 -3.32
C LEU A 136 8.76 11.38 -3.22
N PRO A 137 10.10 11.46 -3.07
CA PRO A 137 10.81 12.66 -2.62
C PRO A 137 10.84 13.84 -3.61
N PHE A 138 10.27 13.68 -4.81
CA PHE A 138 10.06 14.77 -5.77
C PHE A 138 8.64 15.38 -5.71
N VAL A 139 7.78 14.90 -4.81
CA VAL A 139 6.46 15.46 -4.53
C VAL A 139 6.56 16.38 -3.33
N THR A 140 6.11 17.62 -3.49
CA THR A 140 6.15 18.67 -2.48
C THR A 140 4.74 19.09 -2.09
N PHE A 141 4.52 19.34 -0.80
CA PHE A 141 3.23 19.78 -0.27
C PHE A 141 3.34 21.22 0.21
N THR A 142 2.43 22.08 -0.25
CA THR A 142 2.26 23.43 0.29
C THR A 142 0.89 23.54 0.94
N PHE A 143 0.87 23.87 2.23
CA PHE A 143 -0.33 24.18 2.97
C PHE A 143 -0.52 25.69 3.01
N GLU A 144 -1.76 26.14 2.86
CA GLU A 144 -2.13 27.54 2.73
C GLU A 144 -3.33 27.84 3.65
N ASP A 145 -3.04 28.52 4.75
CA ASP A 145 -4.01 29.15 5.63
C ASP A 145 -4.46 30.50 5.08
N ALA A 146 -5.49 31.11 5.68
CA ALA A 146 -5.94 32.46 5.36
C ALA A 146 -4.87 33.56 5.52
N THR A 147 -3.78 33.30 6.25
CA THR A 147 -2.73 34.28 6.58
C THR A 147 -1.33 33.88 6.08
N SER A 148 -1.09 32.60 5.77
CA SER A 148 0.26 32.06 5.54
C SER A 148 0.27 30.86 4.61
N SER A 149 1.32 30.75 3.78
CA SER A 149 1.62 29.51 3.04
C SER A 149 2.96 28.94 3.48
N ARG A 150 3.02 27.62 3.69
CA ARG A 150 4.22 26.91 4.15
C ARG A 150 4.40 25.60 3.37
N VAL A 151 5.65 25.28 3.02
CA VAL A 151 6.02 23.98 2.46
C VAL A 151 6.17 22.98 3.61
N LEU A 152 5.40 21.89 3.61
CA LEU A 152 5.51 20.86 4.64
C LEU A 152 6.84 20.11 4.50
N GLY A 153 7.55 19.94 5.62
CA GLY A 153 8.77 19.15 5.68
C GLY A 153 9.99 19.75 4.98
N ALA A 154 9.96 21.02 4.56
CA ALA A 154 11.12 21.69 3.97
C ALA A 154 12.31 21.80 4.96
N ASP A 155 12.00 21.91 6.25
CA ASP A 155 12.96 22.04 7.35
C ASP A 155 13.44 20.68 7.90
N LEU A 156 12.95 19.55 7.34
CA LEU A 156 13.22 18.20 7.86
C LEU A 156 14.25 17.44 7.03
N GLU A 157 15.38 17.11 7.64
CA GLU A 157 16.38 16.21 7.06
C GLU A 157 15.87 14.75 7.05
N PRO A 158 16.18 13.97 5.99
CA PRO A 158 15.74 12.58 5.89
C PRO A 158 16.49 11.70 6.89
N THR A 159 15.75 11.07 7.81
CA THR A 159 16.34 10.23 8.86
C THR A 159 17.10 9.03 8.25
N PRO A 160 18.38 8.80 8.62
CA PRO A 160 19.19 7.72 8.05
C PRO A 160 18.66 6.34 8.48
N LEU A 161 18.75 5.35 7.60
CA LEU A 161 18.37 3.98 7.93
C LEU A 161 19.30 3.39 9.00
N THR A 162 18.73 2.66 9.96
CA THR A 162 19.47 2.01 11.04
C THR A 162 20.57 1.08 10.51
N SER A 163 21.75 1.13 11.13
CA SER A 163 22.89 0.30 10.72
C SER A 163 22.59 -1.20 10.85
N PRO A 164 22.89 -2.03 9.83
CA PRO A 164 22.58 -3.45 9.87
C PRO A 164 23.54 -4.16 10.83
N GLY A 165 23.00 -4.76 11.89
CA GLY A 165 23.74 -5.65 12.79
C GLY A 165 23.96 -5.15 14.22
N ASN A 166 23.49 -3.95 14.60
CA ASN A 166 23.50 -3.52 16.01
C ASN A 166 22.08 -3.22 16.50
N PHE A 167 21.38 -4.25 16.98
CA PHE A 167 20.03 -4.14 17.56
C PHE A 167 20.13 -3.60 19.00
N VAL A 168 20.45 -2.32 19.12
CA VAL A 168 20.47 -1.63 20.41
C VAL A 168 19.03 -1.45 20.88
N ALA A 169 18.66 -2.09 22.00
CA ALA A 169 17.32 -1.99 22.60
C ALA A 169 17.04 -0.64 23.30
N GLN A 170 17.60 0.44 22.77
CA GLN A 170 17.23 1.81 23.14
C GLN A 170 15.89 2.14 22.49
N VAL A 171 15.02 2.81 23.23
CA VAL A 171 13.79 3.40 22.66
C VAL A 171 14.23 4.34 21.53
N PRO A 172 13.73 4.17 20.29
CA PRO A 172 14.15 5.01 19.18
C PRO A 172 13.78 6.47 19.48
N PRO A 173 14.64 7.44 19.15
CA PRO A 173 14.32 8.86 19.35
C PRO A 173 13.04 9.21 18.57
N PRO A 174 12.18 10.09 19.11
CA PRO A 174 10.95 10.48 18.43
C PRO A 174 11.29 11.07 17.06
N VAL A 175 10.72 10.48 16.00
CA VAL A 175 10.93 10.91 14.62
C VAL A 175 10.49 12.38 14.49
N PRO A 176 11.33 13.27 13.93
CA PRO A 176 10.91 14.64 13.65
C PRO A 176 9.65 14.66 12.75
N GLN A 177 8.61 15.34 13.22
CA GLN A 177 7.35 15.50 12.48
C GLN A 177 7.02 16.98 12.32
N ASP A 178 6.75 17.38 11.09
CA ASP A 178 6.24 18.70 10.77
C ASP A 178 4.71 18.66 10.82
N ASN A 179 4.16 19.17 11.93
CA ASN A 179 2.75 19.07 12.28
C ASN A 179 2.00 20.35 11.89
N VAL A 180 0.88 20.19 11.17
CA VAL A 180 0.02 21.29 10.72
C VAL A 180 -1.45 20.95 11.00
N SER A 181 -2.19 21.92 11.53
CA SER A 181 -3.54 21.74 12.09
C SER A 181 -4.36 22.99 11.86
N GLY A 182 -5.47 22.88 11.13
CA GLY A 182 -6.37 24.01 10.87
C GLY A 182 -7.15 23.89 9.57
N PRO A 183 -8.15 24.75 9.36
CA PRO A 183 -8.90 24.81 8.10
C PRO A 183 -8.08 25.53 7.03
N GLY A 184 -7.59 24.80 6.02
CA GLY A 184 -6.69 25.34 5.00
C GLY A 184 -6.68 24.54 3.69
N LEU A 185 -5.89 25.02 2.72
CA LEU A 185 -5.78 24.45 1.39
C LEU A 185 -4.44 23.72 1.21
N LEU A 186 -4.48 22.40 0.98
CA LEU A 186 -3.30 21.61 0.63
C LEU A 186 -3.11 21.54 -0.89
N LYS A 187 -2.10 22.26 -1.39
CA LYS A 187 -1.63 22.19 -2.77
C LYS A 187 -0.54 21.14 -2.89
N VAL A 188 -0.73 20.17 -3.79
CA VAL A 188 0.30 19.17 -4.14
C VAL A 188 1.06 19.67 -5.36
N THR A 189 2.39 19.56 -5.34
CA THR A 189 3.30 19.99 -6.43
C THR A 189 4.37 18.92 -6.69
N VAL A 190 5.08 19.03 -7.81
CA VAL A 190 6.20 18.14 -8.16
C VAL A 190 7.36 18.93 -8.79
N GLN A 191 8.59 18.44 -8.59
CA GLN A 191 9.82 19.08 -9.08
C GLN A 191 9.83 19.31 -10.60
N ASP A 192 9.38 18.33 -11.40
CA ASP A 192 9.27 18.46 -12.85
C ASP A 192 7.90 17.99 -13.36
N ALA A 193 7.05 18.94 -13.75
CA ALA A 193 5.76 18.67 -14.37
C ALA A 193 5.86 18.18 -15.83
N THR A 194 7.03 18.26 -16.48
CA THR A 194 7.25 17.81 -17.86
C THR A 194 7.48 16.29 -17.95
N ALA A 195 8.19 15.68 -16.98
CA ALA A 195 8.37 14.25 -16.87
C ALA A 195 7.04 13.48 -16.71
N LYS A 196 6.77 12.56 -17.64
CA LYS A 196 5.58 11.68 -17.63
C LYS A 196 5.40 10.94 -16.30
N ARG A 197 6.50 10.45 -15.70
CA ARG A 197 6.49 9.73 -14.40
C ARG A 197 6.02 10.63 -13.26
N GLN A 198 6.64 11.80 -13.10
CA GLN A 198 6.29 12.73 -12.03
C GLN A 198 4.85 13.26 -12.19
N ARG A 199 4.43 13.62 -13.41
CA ARG A 199 3.05 14.09 -13.68
C ARG A 199 1.97 13.05 -13.37
N GLY A 200 2.23 11.76 -13.64
CA GLY A 200 1.30 10.68 -13.27
C GLY A 200 1.19 10.54 -11.75
N ILE A 201 2.33 10.57 -11.06
CA ILE A 201 2.42 10.44 -9.60
C ILE A 201 1.79 11.65 -8.89
N TRP A 202 1.96 12.86 -9.43
CA TRP A 202 1.29 14.09 -8.94
C TRP A 202 -0.24 13.92 -8.84
N GLY A 203 -0.86 13.36 -9.88
CA GLY A 203 -2.31 13.07 -9.87
C GLY A 203 -2.68 11.96 -8.88
N LEU A 204 -1.88 10.91 -8.79
CA LEU A 204 -2.07 9.79 -7.86
C LEU A 204 -1.98 10.24 -6.40
N THR A 205 -0.91 10.92 -6.00
CA THR A 205 -0.71 11.38 -4.62
C THR A 205 -1.81 12.36 -4.20
N ARG A 206 -2.21 13.31 -5.07
CA ARG A 206 -3.37 14.17 -4.79
C ARG A 206 -4.65 13.35 -4.56
N ALA A 207 -4.90 12.32 -5.37
CA ALA A 207 -6.07 11.46 -5.19
C ALA A 207 -6.01 10.64 -3.90
N LEU A 208 -4.84 10.11 -3.52
CA LEU A 208 -4.64 9.39 -2.27
C LEU A 208 -4.85 10.30 -1.05
N MET A 209 -4.23 11.49 -1.01
CA MET A 209 -4.42 12.44 0.10
C MET A 209 -5.89 12.90 0.22
N ALA A 210 -6.58 13.14 -0.90
CA ALA A 210 -7.99 13.51 -0.88
C ALA A 210 -8.89 12.37 -0.35
N ASN A 211 -8.60 11.12 -0.72
CA ASN A 211 -9.27 9.97 -0.11
C ASN A 211 -8.95 9.85 1.38
N ALA A 212 -7.70 10.09 1.79
CA ALA A 212 -7.28 9.98 3.19
C ALA A 212 -7.97 11.02 4.09
N VAL A 213 -8.04 12.29 3.66
CA VAL A 213 -8.77 13.35 4.39
C VAL A 213 -10.25 12.95 4.56
N GLN A 214 -10.94 12.56 3.47
CA GLN A 214 -12.35 12.15 3.55
C GLN A 214 -12.57 10.89 4.40
N GLY A 215 -11.68 9.90 4.29
CA GLY A 215 -11.78 8.64 5.02
C GLY A 215 -11.63 8.82 6.54
N VAL A 216 -10.78 9.76 6.97
CA VAL A 216 -10.53 10.04 8.39
C VAL A 216 -11.61 10.94 9.02
N THR A 217 -12.42 11.65 8.21
CA THR A 217 -13.52 12.50 8.67
C THR A 217 -14.90 11.84 8.60
N GLU A 218 -15.24 11.21 7.46
CA GLU A 218 -16.57 10.67 7.18
C GLU A 218 -16.62 9.13 7.17
N ALA A 219 -15.46 8.48 6.97
CA ALA A 219 -15.29 7.09 6.55
C ALA A 219 -15.94 6.75 5.20
N PHE A 220 -15.34 5.79 4.50
CA PHE A 220 -15.94 5.20 3.31
C PHE A 220 -16.89 4.07 3.70
N THR A 221 -17.98 3.95 2.97
CA THR A 221 -18.91 2.81 3.08
C THR A 221 -18.98 2.07 1.76
N SER A 222 -19.13 0.75 1.83
CA SER A 222 -19.35 -0.10 0.66
C SER A 222 -20.37 -1.18 1.01
N SER A 223 -21.52 -1.17 0.33
CA SER A 223 -22.53 -2.21 0.52
C SER A 223 -22.26 -3.40 -0.38
N LEU A 224 -22.58 -4.60 0.10
CA LEU A 224 -22.65 -5.80 -0.73
C LEU A 224 -24.04 -6.42 -0.62
N GLU A 225 -24.65 -6.74 -1.76
CA GLU A 225 -26.01 -7.28 -1.82
C GLU A 225 -25.99 -8.72 -2.33
N LEU A 226 -26.62 -9.62 -1.56
CA LEU A 226 -26.66 -11.05 -1.84
C LEU A 226 -27.96 -11.39 -2.56
N VAL A 227 -27.87 -11.68 -3.86
CA VAL A 227 -29.01 -12.07 -4.69
C VAL A 227 -29.00 -13.58 -4.90
N GLY A 228 -29.92 -14.28 -4.26
CA GLY A 228 -30.11 -15.73 -4.45
C GLY A 228 -31.06 -16.35 -3.44
N VAL A 229 -31.71 -17.45 -3.81
CA VAL A 229 -32.58 -18.20 -2.88
C VAL A 229 -31.70 -18.87 -1.82
N GLY A 230 -32.01 -18.63 -0.55
CA GLY A 230 -31.23 -19.12 0.59
C GLY A 230 -29.86 -18.43 0.76
N TYR A 231 -29.57 -17.37 0.00
CA TYR A 231 -28.33 -16.61 0.18
C TYR A 231 -28.46 -15.70 1.40
N ARG A 232 -27.52 -15.79 2.34
CA ARG A 232 -27.48 -14.95 3.54
C ARG A 232 -26.09 -14.81 4.13
N ALA A 233 -25.86 -13.66 4.76
CA ALA A 233 -24.72 -13.37 5.61
C ALA A 233 -25.14 -13.29 7.09
N SER A 234 -24.21 -13.60 7.99
CA SER A 234 -24.31 -13.29 9.43
C SER A 234 -22.92 -13.02 9.99
N LEU A 235 -22.83 -12.17 11.02
CA LEU A 235 -21.60 -12.00 11.80
C LEU A 235 -21.59 -13.01 12.94
N GLU A 236 -20.40 -13.54 13.23
CA GLU A 236 -20.13 -14.42 14.35
C GLU A 236 -18.84 -13.94 15.03
N ASP A 237 -18.82 -13.88 16.36
CA ASP A 237 -17.58 -13.63 17.10
C ASP A 237 -16.68 -14.88 17.06
N ILE A 238 -15.37 -14.69 16.95
CA ILE A 238 -14.39 -15.78 17.00
C ILE A 238 -14.02 -16.01 18.47
N PRO A 239 -14.13 -17.24 19.01
CA PRO A 239 -13.67 -17.52 20.38
C PRO A 239 -12.14 -17.36 20.47
N PRO A 240 -11.62 -16.84 21.60
CA PRO A 240 -10.18 -16.64 21.78
C PRO A 240 -9.43 -17.98 21.75
N ASN A 241 -8.19 -17.98 21.23
CA ASN A 241 -7.34 -19.16 21.24
C ASN A 241 -6.87 -19.47 22.68
N PRO A 242 -7.18 -20.64 23.26
CA PRO A 242 -6.74 -20.97 24.63
C PRO A 242 -5.22 -21.09 24.79
N ASN A 243 -4.46 -21.10 23.69
CA ASN A 243 -3.00 -21.20 23.70
C ASN A 243 -2.29 -19.84 23.72
N ASP A 244 -2.97 -18.74 23.33
CA ASP A 244 -2.39 -17.41 23.21
C ASP A 244 -3.03 -16.44 24.21
N PRO A 245 -2.38 -16.11 25.35
CA PRO A 245 -3.01 -15.32 26.41
C PRO A 245 -3.38 -13.89 25.95
N THR A 246 -2.62 -13.33 25.00
CA THR A 246 -2.85 -12.00 24.40
C THR A 246 -4.16 -11.91 23.63
N ASP A 247 -4.62 -13.01 23.02
CA ASP A 247 -5.83 -13.05 22.20
C ASP A 247 -7.12 -12.81 23.01
N SER A 248 -7.07 -13.00 24.33
CA SER A 248 -8.23 -12.90 25.22
C SER A 248 -8.86 -11.50 25.28
N GLN A 249 -8.14 -10.45 24.85
CA GLN A 249 -8.59 -9.05 24.97
C GLN A 249 -9.22 -8.48 23.69
N LEU A 250 -8.96 -9.07 22.52
CA LEU A 250 -9.41 -8.53 21.23
C LEU A 250 -10.68 -9.22 20.73
N LYS A 251 -11.73 -8.43 20.46
CA LYS A 251 -12.97 -8.93 19.87
C LYS A 251 -12.80 -9.17 18.37
N ARG A 252 -12.39 -10.39 18.01
CA ARG A 252 -12.31 -10.85 16.62
C ARG A 252 -13.67 -11.27 16.09
N GLN A 253 -13.98 -10.87 14.86
CA GLN A 253 -15.24 -11.21 14.20
C GLN A 253 -14.99 -11.91 12.86
N ARG A 254 -15.90 -12.82 12.50
CA ARG A 254 -15.94 -13.46 11.18
C ARG A 254 -17.31 -13.28 10.53
N LEU A 255 -17.29 -13.10 9.21
CA LEU A 255 -18.45 -13.08 8.36
C LEU A 255 -18.74 -14.52 7.90
N ASN A 256 -19.87 -15.08 8.33
CA ASN A 256 -20.39 -16.36 7.84
C ASN A 256 -21.27 -16.11 6.62
N LEU A 257 -20.89 -16.70 5.48
CA LEU A 257 -21.61 -16.60 4.21
C LEU A 257 -22.20 -17.96 3.83
N ARG A 258 -23.53 -17.98 3.66
CA ARG A 258 -24.27 -19.07 3.04
C ARG A 258 -24.68 -18.63 1.64
N VAL A 259 -23.92 -19.03 0.62
CA VAL A 259 -24.13 -18.64 -0.80
C VAL A 259 -24.23 -19.83 -1.76
N GLY A 260 -24.82 -20.93 -1.28
CA GLY A 260 -25.04 -22.15 -2.07
C GLY A 260 -23.87 -23.15 -2.06
N TYR A 261 -22.89 -22.99 -1.17
CA TYR A 261 -21.89 -24.01 -0.86
C TYR A 261 -22.39 -24.98 0.23
N SER A 262 -21.89 -26.22 0.22
CA SER A 262 -22.27 -27.26 1.18
C SER A 262 -21.84 -26.94 2.62
N HIS A 263 -20.75 -26.18 2.79
CA HIS A 263 -20.25 -25.68 4.07
C HIS A 263 -20.41 -24.14 4.15
N PRO A 264 -20.47 -23.54 5.35
CA PRO A 264 -20.36 -22.08 5.49
C PRO A 264 -19.01 -21.60 4.98
N VAL A 265 -19.01 -20.51 4.21
CA VAL A 265 -17.78 -19.77 3.91
C VAL A 265 -17.55 -18.80 5.06
N LEU A 266 -16.52 -19.04 5.86
CA LEU A 266 -16.12 -18.17 6.97
C LEU A 266 -14.99 -17.25 6.49
N ILE A 267 -15.19 -15.93 6.62
CA ILE A 267 -14.17 -14.92 6.31
C ILE A 267 -13.86 -14.18 7.60
N ASN A 268 -12.65 -14.33 8.13
CA ASN A 268 -12.19 -13.53 9.26
C ASN A 268 -12.07 -12.06 8.80
N LEU A 269 -12.61 -11.15 9.60
CA LEU A 269 -12.36 -9.72 9.47
C LEU A 269 -11.00 -9.40 10.13
N PRO A 270 -10.31 -8.30 9.76
CA PRO A 270 -9.11 -7.88 10.47
C PRO A 270 -9.44 -7.53 11.94
N ASP A 271 -8.42 -7.56 12.79
CA ASP A 271 -8.53 -7.16 14.20
C ASP A 271 -8.99 -5.70 14.35
N SER A 272 -9.65 -5.37 15.47
CA SER A 272 -10.30 -4.08 15.73
C SER A 272 -9.38 -2.84 15.78
N ASP A 273 -8.06 -3.04 15.68
CA ASP A 273 -7.06 -1.98 15.52
C ASP A 273 -6.97 -1.49 14.06
N THR A 274 -7.33 -2.36 13.10
CA THR A 274 -7.59 -1.93 11.72
C THR A 274 -8.94 -1.21 11.70
N PHE A 275 -8.98 0.02 11.17
CA PHE A 275 -10.19 0.86 11.11
C PHE A 275 -11.21 0.40 10.06
N LEU A 276 -11.57 -0.89 10.05
CA LEU A 276 -12.45 -1.56 9.09
C LEU A 276 -13.51 -2.37 9.83
N SER A 277 -14.77 -1.94 9.72
CA SER A 277 -15.94 -2.55 10.37
C SER A 277 -16.87 -3.19 9.33
N CYS A 278 -17.60 -4.22 9.76
CA CYS A 278 -18.59 -4.93 8.97
C CYS A 278 -19.91 -4.97 9.73
N GLU A 279 -20.98 -4.49 9.10
CA GLU A 279 -22.35 -4.56 9.61
C GLU A 279 -23.20 -5.41 8.66
N VAL A 280 -24.18 -6.14 9.20
CA VAL A 280 -25.15 -6.91 8.41
C VAL A 280 -26.57 -6.45 8.78
N PRO A 281 -27.01 -5.27 8.29
CA PRO A 281 -28.32 -4.69 8.61
C PRO A 281 -29.51 -5.52 8.10
N SER A 282 -29.29 -6.41 7.12
CA SER A 282 -30.24 -7.47 6.77
C SER A 282 -29.46 -8.71 6.31
N PRO A 283 -30.01 -9.94 6.40
CA PRO A 283 -29.30 -11.14 5.99
C PRO A 283 -28.83 -11.11 4.52
N ASN A 284 -29.46 -10.29 3.68
CA ASN A 284 -29.15 -10.18 2.25
C ASN A 284 -28.28 -8.94 1.93
N LYS A 285 -27.90 -8.13 2.94
CA LYS A 285 -27.12 -6.90 2.73
C LYS A 285 -26.04 -6.74 3.80
N ILE A 286 -24.78 -6.76 3.35
CA ILE A 286 -23.60 -6.41 4.14
C ILE A 286 -23.29 -4.93 3.90
N LEU A 287 -22.79 -4.24 4.92
CA LEU A 287 -22.32 -2.86 4.86
C LEU A 287 -20.93 -2.82 5.50
N LEU A 288 -19.90 -2.70 4.67
CA LEU A 288 -18.53 -2.47 5.12
C LEU A 288 -18.31 -0.97 5.34
N LYS A 289 -17.64 -0.59 6.43
CA LYS A 289 -17.22 0.78 6.75
C LYS A 289 -15.72 0.81 7.00
N GLY A 290 -15.00 1.81 6.53
CA GLY A 290 -13.60 1.95 6.90
C GLY A 290 -12.94 3.25 6.47
N ILE A 291 -11.80 3.56 7.09
CA ILE A 291 -11.02 4.78 6.82
C ILE A 291 -10.27 4.66 5.50
N ASP A 292 -9.57 3.54 5.24
CA ASP A 292 -8.93 3.31 3.95
C ASP A 292 -9.88 2.72 2.92
N LYS A 293 -9.91 3.37 1.76
CA LYS A 293 -10.68 3.01 0.56
C LYS A 293 -10.09 1.81 -0.17
N GLN A 294 -8.76 1.60 -0.08
CA GLN A 294 -8.09 0.48 -0.73
C GLN A 294 -8.36 -0.83 0.03
N GLU A 295 -8.18 -0.87 1.34
CA GLU A 295 -8.53 -2.03 2.19
C GLU A 295 -10.03 -2.37 2.14
N LEU A 296 -10.90 -1.36 2.23
CA LEU A 296 -12.36 -1.53 2.06
C LEU A 296 -12.71 -2.19 0.71
N GLY A 297 -12.10 -1.71 -0.37
CA GLY A 297 -12.27 -2.25 -1.71
C GLY A 297 -11.70 -3.67 -1.86
N LEU A 298 -10.57 -3.97 -1.21
CA LEU A 298 -9.94 -5.28 -1.20
C LEU A 298 -10.80 -6.32 -0.48
N LEU A 299 -11.34 -5.99 0.70
CA LEU A 299 -12.26 -6.86 1.44
C LEU A 299 -13.55 -7.10 0.64
N GLY A 300 -14.16 -6.05 0.09
CA GLY A 300 -15.36 -6.17 -0.74
C GLY A 300 -15.14 -7.03 -1.99
N ALA A 301 -14.00 -6.87 -2.67
CA ALA A 301 -13.62 -7.74 -3.78
C ALA A 301 -13.35 -9.19 -3.35
N GLY A 302 -12.74 -9.40 -2.17
CA GLY A 302 -12.52 -10.71 -1.57
C GLY A 302 -13.81 -11.46 -1.26
N ILE A 303 -14.83 -10.77 -0.72
CA ILE A 303 -16.17 -11.33 -0.48
C ILE A 303 -16.84 -11.66 -1.83
N ARG A 304 -16.86 -10.72 -2.79
CA ARG A 304 -17.45 -10.91 -4.12
C ARG A 304 -16.83 -12.08 -4.90
N LYS A 305 -15.55 -12.40 -4.67
CA LYS A 305 -14.83 -13.51 -5.32
C LYS A 305 -15.46 -14.89 -5.05
N TRP A 306 -16.13 -15.09 -3.92
CA TRP A 306 -16.75 -16.38 -3.58
C TRP A 306 -17.99 -16.70 -4.41
N ARG A 307 -18.79 -15.69 -4.79
CA ARG A 307 -19.96 -15.90 -5.65
C ARG A 307 -20.14 -14.69 -6.58
N PRO A 308 -19.28 -14.55 -7.63
CA PRO A 308 -19.44 -13.47 -8.59
C PRO A 308 -20.80 -13.58 -9.29
N PRO A 309 -21.46 -12.45 -9.55
CA PRO A 309 -22.85 -12.43 -10.00
C PRO A 309 -23.02 -12.85 -11.46
N GLU A 310 -23.95 -13.80 -11.69
CA GLU A 310 -24.04 -14.54 -12.97
C GLU A 310 -24.80 -13.77 -14.08
N PRO A 311 -24.45 -13.96 -15.36
CA PRO A 311 -25.02 -13.19 -16.47
C PRO A 311 -26.43 -13.64 -16.91
N TYR A 312 -27.05 -14.64 -16.26
CA TYR A 312 -28.40 -15.09 -16.60
C TYR A 312 -29.43 -14.59 -15.57
N ASN A 313 -29.57 -15.25 -14.41
CA ASN A 313 -30.55 -14.84 -13.41
C ASN A 313 -30.07 -13.68 -12.52
N GLY A 314 -28.79 -13.27 -12.60
CA GLY A 314 -28.21 -12.29 -11.69
C GLY A 314 -28.06 -12.81 -10.25
N LYS A 315 -27.86 -14.11 -10.04
CA LYS A 315 -27.54 -14.66 -8.71
C LYS A 315 -26.06 -14.45 -8.39
N GLY A 316 -25.76 -14.00 -7.17
CA GLY A 316 -24.41 -13.78 -6.65
C GLY A 316 -24.33 -12.59 -5.70
N ILE A 317 -23.11 -12.12 -5.45
CA ILE A 317 -22.81 -10.99 -4.57
C ILE A 317 -22.49 -9.76 -5.42
N TYR A 318 -23.30 -8.72 -5.29
CA TYR A 318 -23.10 -7.43 -5.93
C TYR A 318 -22.24 -6.53 -5.04
N LEU A 319 -21.41 -5.67 -5.64
CA LEU A 319 -20.63 -4.66 -4.93
C LEU A 319 -21.19 -3.25 -5.22
N ASN A 320 -21.50 -2.50 -4.17
CA ASN A 320 -22.23 -1.23 -4.23
C ASN A 320 -23.51 -1.39 -5.08
N ASN A 321 -23.66 -0.61 -6.14
CA ASN A 321 -24.80 -0.66 -7.07
C ASN A 321 -24.37 -1.20 -8.46
N GLU A 322 -23.60 -2.30 -8.50
CA GLU A 322 -23.14 -2.93 -9.75
C GLU A 322 -24.30 -3.37 -10.65
N ILE A 323 -24.30 -2.96 -11.94
CA ILE A 323 -25.32 -3.35 -12.93
C ILE A 323 -24.71 -4.32 -13.94
N ILE A 324 -25.41 -5.43 -14.18
CA ILE A 324 -24.93 -6.54 -15.03
C ILE A 324 -25.84 -6.72 -16.23
N LYS A 325 -25.22 -6.85 -17.41
CA LYS A 325 -25.91 -7.19 -18.66
C LYS A 325 -26.40 -8.62 -18.61
N ARG A 326 -27.69 -8.81 -18.30
CA ARG A 326 -28.34 -10.13 -18.35
C ARG A 326 -28.46 -10.61 -19.79
N LYS A 327 -28.21 -11.90 -20.01
CA LYS A 327 -28.45 -12.62 -21.25
C LYS A 327 -29.80 -13.30 -21.18
N GLU A 328 -30.59 -13.18 -22.25
CA GLU A 328 -31.83 -13.95 -22.38
C GLU A 328 -31.51 -15.45 -22.47
N VAL A 329 -32.36 -16.26 -21.84
CA VAL A 329 -32.35 -17.72 -22.01
C VAL A 329 -32.99 -18.01 -23.37
N LYS A 330 -32.32 -18.81 -24.21
CA LYS A 330 -32.95 -19.35 -25.42
C LYS A 330 -34.13 -20.22 -25.02
N LYS A 331 -35.35 -19.68 -25.18
CA LYS A 331 -36.57 -20.49 -25.21
C LYS A 331 -36.48 -21.45 -26.41
N LYS A 332 -36.89 -22.69 -26.20
CA LYS A 332 -36.99 -23.75 -27.21
C LYS A 332 -38.46 -24.10 -27.38
#